data_AF-A0A535F919-F1
#
_entry.id   AF-A0A535F919-F1
#
_cell.length_a   1.000
_cell.length_b   1.000
_cell.length_c   1.000
_cell.angle_alpha   90.00
_cell.angle_beta   90.00
_cell.angle_gamma   90.00
#
_symmetry.space_group_name_H-M   'P 1'
#
loop_
_entity.id
_entity.type
_entity.pdbx_description
1 polymer ?
#
loop_
_entity_poly.entity_id
_entity_poly.type
_entity_poly.pdbx_seq_one_letter_code
_entity_poly.pdbx_strand_id
1 'polypeptide(L)'
;MKGFELMAQMQIQNDRVTLKGVHYIRPFTLAGVIGSLLFVFGFTIDGFLRPGYSPIHQVVSDLGIGENAWILNTDLVVFGLLFMLFAIGFYQAMLKLIGGRKLIASTLLLLLTGAGAMNDGFFAEYNPADPNSAFRDILHSLGFLIGFVSLIIALFMRIARGAAMGGTRYSPVSSRCCSSSYLTPFLSMERS
;
A
#
# COMPACT_ATOMS: atom_id res chain seq x y z
N MET A 1 -23.81 39.15 10.35
CA MET A 1 -24.04 38.49 9.04
C MET A 1 -22.74 38.07 8.35
N LYS A 2 -21.73 38.94 8.18
CA LYS A 2 -20.43 38.59 7.55
C LYS A 2 -19.71 37.36 8.12
N GLY A 3 -19.79 37.13 9.44
CA GLY A 3 -19.16 35.96 10.08
C GLY A 3 -19.77 34.62 9.66
N PHE A 4 -21.08 34.54 9.44
CA PHE A 4 -21.75 33.32 9.00
C PHE A 4 -21.38 32.97 7.55
N GLU A 5 -21.29 33.97 6.67
CA GLU A 5 -20.84 33.77 5.29
C GLU A 5 -19.37 33.32 5.22
N LEU A 6 -18.49 33.88 6.04
CA LEU A 6 -17.09 33.48 6.07
C LEU A 6 -16.93 32.01 6.50
N MET A 7 -17.69 31.58 7.52
CA MET A 7 -17.70 30.19 7.98
C MET A 7 -18.24 29.24 6.90
N ALA A 8 -19.33 29.62 6.20
CA ALA A 8 -19.88 28.82 5.12
C ALA A 8 -18.87 28.66 3.94
N GLN A 9 -18.17 29.73 3.57
CA GLN A 9 -17.14 29.70 2.52
C GLN A 9 -15.95 28.82 2.93
N MET A 10 -15.52 28.90 4.19
CA MET A 10 -14.40 28.10 4.70
C MET A 10 -14.75 26.60 4.71
N GLN A 11 -15.99 26.25 5.09
CA GLN A 11 -16.44 24.87 5.10
C GLN A 11 -16.57 24.30 3.67
N ILE A 12 -17.13 25.06 2.73
CA ILE A 12 -17.20 24.69 1.31
C ILE A 12 -15.79 24.51 0.71
N GLN A 13 -14.83 25.38 1.05
CA GLN A 13 -13.47 25.23 0.56
C GLN A 13 -12.81 23.97 1.13
N ASN A 14 -12.99 23.69 2.42
CA ASN A 14 -12.49 22.48 3.07
C ASN A 14 -13.09 21.20 2.48
N ASP A 15 -14.39 21.20 2.18
CA ASP A 15 -15.08 20.08 1.54
C ASP A 15 -14.58 19.85 0.11
N ARG A 16 -14.33 20.93 -0.65
CA ARG A 16 -13.73 20.82 -2.00
C ARG A 16 -12.30 20.27 -1.96
N VAL A 17 -11.49 20.67 -0.98
CA VAL A 17 -10.12 20.18 -0.82
C VAL A 17 -10.10 18.70 -0.42
N THR A 18 -10.97 18.30 0.51
CA THR A 18 -11.09 16.89 0.92
C THR A 18 -11.62 16.01 -0.21
N LEU A 19 -12.64 16.44 -0.95
CA LEU A 19 -13.18 15.70 -2.10
C LEU A 19 -12.12 15.48 -3.19
N LYS A 20 -11.35 16.52 -3.55
CA LYS A 20 -10.24 16.38 -4.51
C LYS A 20 -9.17 15.41 -4.02
N GLY A 21 -8.75 15.51 -2.75
CA GLY A 21 -7.77 14.59 -2.15
C GLY A 21 -8.22 13.14 -2.21
N VAL A 22 -9.48 12.84 -1.88
CA VAL A 22 -10.06 11.49 -1.96
C VAL A 22 -10.11 10.98 -3.41
N HIS A 23 -10.31 11.86 -4.39
CA HIS A 23 -10.35 11.50 -5.80
C HIS A 23 -9.00 11.02 -6.35
N TYR A 24 -7.89 11.55 -5.83
CA TYR A 24 -6.54 11.11 -6.23
C TYR A 24 -6.04 9.90 -5.46
N ILE A 25 -6.49 9.69 -4.22
CA ILE A 25 -6.08 8.52 -3.40
C ILE A 25 -6.56 7.21 -4.04
N ARG A 26 -7.80 7.17 -4.53
CA ARG A 26 -8.42 5.97 -5.12
C ARG A 26 -7.66 5.38 -6.31
N PRO A 27 -7.32 6.14 -7.38
CA PRO A 27 -6.59 5.59 -8.52
C PRO A 27 -5.18 5.14 -8.14
N PHE A 28 -4.47 5.85 -7.26
CA PHE A 28 -3.13 5.44 -6.83
C PHE A 28 -3.16 4.16 -6.00
N THR A 29 -4.15 3.96 -5.14
CA THR A 29 -4.31 2.68 -4.43
C THR A 29 -4.67 1.52 -5.37
N LEU A 30 -5.41 1.78 -6.45
CA LEU A 30 -5.74 0.78 -7.47
C LEU A 30 -4.55 0.40 -8.34
N ALA A 31 -3.58 1.31 -8.52
CA ALA A 31 -2.36 1.04 -9.28
C ALA A 31 -1.62 -0.19 -8.76
N GLY A 32 -1.58 -0.41 -7.44
CA GLY A 32 -0.96 -1.60 -6.84
C GLY A 32 -1.68 -2.89 -7.23
N VAL A 33 -3.02 -2.89 -7.19
CA VAL A 33 -3.85 -4.05 -7.58
C VAL A 33 -3.67 -4.35 -9.06
N ILE A 34 -3.74 -3.33 -9.91
CA ILE A 34 -3.57 -3.46 -11.36
C ILE A 34 -2.15 -3.95 -11.65
N GLY A 35 -1.13 -3.39 -11.01
CA GLY A 35 0.25 -3.82 -11.15
C GLY A 35 0.45 -5.28 -10.79
N SER A 36 -0.06 -5.74 -9.64
CA SER A 36 0.04 -7.15 -9.24
C SER A 36 -0.67 -8.08 -10.21
N LEU A 37 -1.83 -7.69 -10.75
CA LEU A 37 -2.52 -8.48 -11.76
C LEU A 37 -1.72 -8.56 -13.06
N LEU A 38 -1.26 -7.41 -13.57
CA LEU A 38 -0.43 -7.36 -14.77
C LEU A 38 0.81 -8.22 -14.63
N PHE A 39 1.48 -8.14 -13.48
CA PHE A 39 2.66 -8.95 -13.20
C PHE A 39 2.36 -10.45 -13.30
N VAL A 40 1.30 -10.89 -12.64
CA VAL A 40 0.90 -12.31 -12.65
C VAL A 40 0.53 -12.78 -14.06
N PHE A 41 -0.22 -11.96 -14.80
CA PHE A 41 -0.57 -12.30 -16.19
C PHE A 41 0.65 -12.30 -17.10
N GLY A 42 1.56 -11.33 -16.95
CA GLY A 42 2.75 -11.15 -17.77
C GLY A 42 3.67 -12.36 -17.71
N PHE A 43 4.14 -12.73 -16.52
CA PHE A 43 5.02 -13.90 -16.38
C PHE A 43 4.30 -15.21 -16.72
N THR A 44 2.98 -15.30 -16.48
CA THR A 44 2.22 -16.52 -16.83
C THR A 44 2.17 -16.69 -18.34
N ILE A 45 1.85 -15.63 -19.09
CA ILE A 45 1.84 -15.65 -20.56
C ILE A 45 3.23 -15.96 -21.09
N ASP A 46 4.27 -15.33 -20.54
CA ASP A 46 5.67 -15.58 -20.95
C ASP A 46 6.08 -17.05 -20.71
N GLY A 47 5.72 -17.59 -19.54
CA GLY A 47 5.92 -19.01 -19.22
C GLY A 47 5.23 -19.97 -20.18
N PHE A 48 4.05 -19.63 -20.68
CA PHE A 48 3.36 -20.43 -21.71
C PHE A 48 3.95 -20.26 -23.11
N LEU A 49 4.48 -19.08 -23.43
CA LEU A 49 5.10 -18.78 -24.72
C LEU A 49 6.50 -19.37 -24.85
N ARG A 50 7.17 -19.70 -23.74
CA ARG A 50 8.55 -20.21 -23.73
C ARG A 50 8.59 -21.74 -23.89
N PRO A 51 9.06 -22.27 -25.03
CA PRO A 51 9.16 -23.71 -25.24
C PRO A 51 10.16 -24.32 -24.25
N GLY A 52 9.75 -25.36 -23.53
CA GLY A 52 10.60 -26.06 -22.55
C GLY A 52 10.70 -25.39 -21.17
N TYR A 53 10.01 -24.26 -20.95
CA TYR A 53 9.85 -23.71 -19.62
C TYR A 53 8.85 -24.55 -18.82
N SER A 54 9.21 -24.90 -17.59
CA SER A 54 8.30 -25.55 -16.65
C SER A 54 8.23 -24.73 -15.37
N PRO A 55 7.07 -24.14 -15.02
CA PRO A 55 6.89 -23.38 -13.78
C PRO A 55 7.12 -24.20 -12.51
N ILE A 56 7.19 -25.53 -12.62
CA ILE A 56 7.43 -26.46 -11.51
C ILE A 56 8.93 -26.66 -11.26
N HIS A 57 9.75 -26.58 -12.31
CA HIS A 57 11.17 -26.94 -12.26
C HIS A 57 12.12 -25.76 -12.50
N GLN A 58 11.63 -24.65 -13.03
CA GLN A 58 12.41 -23.47 -13.37
C GLN A 58 11.87 -22.26 -12.62
N VAL A 59 12.75 -21.32 -12.30
CA VAL A 59 12.38 -20.10 -11.58
C VAL A 59 11.79 -19.08 -12.57
N VAL A 60 11.02 -18.12 -12.05
CA VAL A 60 10.43 -17.08 -12.93
C VAL A 60 11.52 -16.16 -13.52
N SER A 61 12.64 -15.96 -12.82
CA SER A 61 13.76 -15.15 -13.33
C SER A 61 14.41 -15.72 -14.59
N ASP A 62 14.33 -17.04 -14.82
CA ASP A 62 14.79 -17.70 -16.05
C ASP A 62 14.07 -17.18 -17.31
N LEU A 63 12.84 -16.66 -17.15
CA LEU A 63 12.10 -16.03 -18.26
C LEU A 63 12.71 -14.68 -18.65
N GLY A 64 13.46 -14.03 -17.77
CA GLY A 64 14.16 -12.76 -18.01
C GLY A 64 15.36 -12.87 -18.94
N ILE A 65 15.70 -14.07 -19.42
CA ILE A 65 16.80 -14.33 -20.37
C ILE A 65 16.32 -15.07 -21.62
N GLY A 66 16.83 -14.70 -22.80
CA GLY A 66 16.47 -15.31 -24.10
C GLY A 66 15.63 -14.41 -25.01
N GLU A 67 15.06 -14.99 -26.07
CA GLU A 67 14.39 -14.23 -27.14
C GLU A 67 13.16 -13.44 -26.65
N ASN A 68 12.43 -13.98 -25.68
CA ASN A 68 11.22 -13.36 -25.12
C ASN A 68 11.46 -12.64 -23.77
N ALA A 69 12.72 -12.49 -23.35
CA ALA A 69 13.10 -11.86 -22.09
C ALA A 69 12.49 -10.47 -21.87
N TRP A 70 12.23 -9.75 -22.96
CA TRP A 70 11.62 -8.43 -22.93
C TRP A 70 10.23 -8.44 -22.29
N ILE A 71 9.50 -9.57 -22.32
CA ILE A 71 8.15 -9.69 -21.74
C ILE A 71 8.24 -9.57 -20.22
N LEU A 72 8.96 -10.47 -19.55
CA LEU A 72 9.16 -10.39 -18.10
C LEU A 72 9.84 -9.08 -17.68
N ASN A 73 10.88 -8.65 -18.41
CA ASN A 73 11.64 -7.45 -18.04
C ASN A 73 10.80 -6.17 -18.11
N THR A 74 9.96 -6.04 -19.14
CA THR A 74 9.03 -4.89 -19.25
C THR A 74 7.97 -4.95 -18.17
N ASP A 75 7.44 -6.14 -17.90
CA ASP A 75 6.41 -6.35 -16.89
C ASP A 75 6.93 -6.02 -15.46
N LEU A 76 8.16 -6.39 -15.13
CA LEU A 76 8.83 -5.99 -13.89
C LEU A 76 8.99 -4.47 -13.75
N VAL A 77 9.39 -3.78 -14.82
CA VAL A 77 9.50 -2.32 -14.81
C VAL A 77 8.14 -1.65 -14.61
N VAL A 78 7.12 -2.12 -15.33
CA VAL A 78 5.75 -1.60 -15.22
C VAL A 78 5.18 -1.86 -13.83
N PHE A 79 5.36 -3.08 -13.31
CA PHE A 79 4.98 -3.45 -11.96
C PHE A 79 5.65 -2.54 -10.91
N GLY A 80 6.97 -2.36 -10.99
CA GLY A 80 7.71 -1.51 -10.05
C GLY A 80 7.24 -0.05 -10.06
N LEU A 81 6.96 0.51 -11.25
CA LEU A 81 6.38 1.85 -11.38
C LEU A 81 4.99 1.95 -10.74
N LEU A 82 4.10 1.01 -11.04
CA LEU A 82 2.75 0.95 -10.46
C LEU A 82 2.79 0.74 -8.94
N PHE A 83 3.75 -0.03 -8.44
CA PHE A 83 3.96 -0.26 -7.02
C PHE A 83 4.45 1.00 -6.29
N MET A 84 5.31 1.80 -6.92
CA MET A 84 5.70 3.11 -6.38
C MET A 84 4.53 4.10 -6.35
N LEU A 85 3.67 4.10 -7.38
CA LEU A 85 2.43 4.88 -7.36
C LEU A 85 1.50 4.43 -6.22
N PHE A 86 1.41 3.12 -5.98
CA PHE A 86 0.72 2.57 -4.83
C PHE A 86 1.32 3.07 -3.50
N ALA A 87 2.64 3.11 -3.36
CA ALA A 87 3.29 3.62 -2.15
C ALA A 87 2.92 5.10 -1.87
N ILE A 88 2.80 5.92 -2.92
CA ILE A 88 2.32 7.31 -2.80
C ILE A 88 0.86 7.33 -2.36
N GLY A 89 0.00 6.52 -2.99
CA GLY A 89 -1.41 6.38 -2.60
C GLY A 89 -1.57 5.91 -1.15
N PHE A 90 -0.74 4.95 -0.72
CA PHE A 90 -0.66 4.43 0.64
C PHE A 90 -0.29 5.54 1.64
N TYR A 91 0.75 6.33 1.34
CA TYR A 91 1.14 7.46 2.19
C TYR A 91 -0.05 8.40 2.44
N GLN A 92 -0.74 8.80 1.36
CA GLN A 92 -1.86 9.73 1.44
C GLN A 92 -3.06 9.15 2.17
N ALA A 93 -3.38 7.87 1.95
CA ALA A 93 -4.48 7.18 2.63
C ALA A 93 -4.23 7.01 4.14
N MET A 94 -2.96 6.89 4.54
CA MET A 94 -2.57 6.54 5.90
C MET A 94 -2.13 7.73 6.77
N LEU A 95 -2.03 8.93 6.18
CA LEU A 95 -1.68 10.20 6.86
C LEU A 95 -2.45 10.44 8.17
N LYS A 96 -3.73 10.07 8.23
CA LYS A 96 -4.60 10.31 9.40
C LYS A 96 -4.60 9.15 10.41
N LEU A 97 -4.00 8.00 10.06
CA LEU A 97 -4.13 6.76 10.82
C LEU A 97 -2.81 6.34 11.49
N ILE A 98 -1.67 6.77 10.93
CA ILE A 98 -0.33 6.32 11.32
C ILE A 98 0.50 7.51 11.77
N GLY A 99 1.28 7.33 12.85
CA GLY A 99 2.25 8.35 13.27
C GLY A 99 3.29 8.63 12.18
N GLY A 100 3.62 9.91 11.96
CA GLY A 100 4.41 10.37 10.80
C GLY A 100 5.72 9.61 10.57
N ARG A 101 6.48 9.31 11.62
CA ARG A 101 7.75 8.55 11.48
C ARG A 101 7.55 7.12 10.96
N LYS A 102 6.52 6.42 11.43
CA LYS A 102 6.19 5.06 10.97
C LYS A 102 5.66 5.09 9.54
N LEU A 103 4.81 6.07 9.23
CA LEU A 103 4.27 6.26 7.89
C LEU A 103 5.37 6.51 6.84
N ILE A 104 6.32 7.40 7.16
CA ILE A 104 7.47 7.68 6.30
C ILE A 104 8.31 6.41 6.11
N ALA A 105 8.65 5.71 7.20
CA ALA A 105 9.42 4.47 7.11
C ALA A 105 8.71 3.40 6.26
N SER A 106 7.40 3.17 6.45
CA SER A 106 6.62 2.22 5.65
C SER A 106 6.64 2.61 4.18
N THR A 107 6.43 3.89 3.88
CA THR A 107 6.37 4.40 2.52
C THR A 107 7.72 4.25 1.81
N LEU A 108 8.82 4.56 2.50
CA LEU A 108 10.17 4.36 1.96
C LEU A 108 10.46 2.89 1.68
N LEU A 109 10.07 1.97 2.56
CA LEU A 109 10.22 0.53 2.32
C LEU A 109 9.39 0.04 1.12
N LEU A 110 8.17 0.55 0.95
CA LEU A 110 7.35 0.24 -0.22
C LEU A 110 7.95 0.83 -1.51
N LEU A 111 8.51 2.03 -1.46
CA LEU A 111 9.23 2.61 -2.60
C LEU A 111 10.48 1.80 -2.96
N LEU A 112 11.25 1.36 -1.96
CA LEU A 112 12.40 0.48 -2.16
C LEU A 112 11.98 -0.86 -2.77
N THR A 113 10.80 -1.37 -2.41
CA THR A 113 10.23 -2.58 -3.02
C THR A 113 9.99 -2.38 -4.52
N GLY A 114 9.33 -1.29 -4.91
CA GLY A 114 9.10 -0.98 -6.32
C GLY A 114 10.40 -0.70 -7.10
N ALA A 115 11.38 -0.04 -6.47
CA ALA A 115 12.69 0.21 -7.06
C ALA A 115 13.48 -1.08 -7.29
N GLY A 116 13.42 -2.04 -6.36
CA GLY A 116 14.00 -3.37 -6.52
C GLY A 116 13.42 -4.10 -7.73
N ALA A 117 12.09 -4.11 -7.87
CA ALA A 117 11.43 -4.73 -9.03
C ALA A 117 11.84 -4.07 -10.37
N MET A 118 11.95 -2.73 -10.41
CA MET A 118 12.44 -2.05 -11.61
C MET A 118 13.89 -2.42 -11.94
N ASN A 119 14.75 -2.50 -10.92
CA ASN A 119 16.13 -2.94 -11.08
C ASN A 119 16.19 -4.32 -11.74
N ASP A 120 15.36 -5.26 -11.29
CA ASP A 120 15.35 -6.63 -11.80
C ASP A 120 14.88 -6.70 -13.26
N GLY A 121 14.01 -5.77 -13.68
CA GLY A 121 13.64 -5.62 -15.09
C GLY A 121 14.74 -5.01 -15.97
N PHE A 122 15.60 -4.13 -15.44
CA PHE A 122 16.73 -3.56 -16.19
C PHE A 122 17.95 -4.50 -16.23
N PHE A 123 18.21 -5.17 -15.12
CA PHE A 123 19.33 -6.08 -14.93
C PHE A 123 18.78 -7.48 -14.77
N ALA A 124 18.52 -8.14 -15.90
CA ALA A 124 18.14 -9.55 -15.92
C ALA A 124 19.34 -10.48 -15.62
N GLU A 125 19.01 -11.72 -15.24
CA GLU A 125 19.92 -12.79 -14.82
C GLU A 125 21.03 -13.11 -15.83
N TYR A 126 22.09 -13.77 -15.35
CA TYR A 126 23.33 -14.09 -16.06
C TYR A 126 23.11 -14.58 -17.51
N ASN A 127 23.59 -13.80 -18.48
CA ASN A 127 23.68 -14.21 -19.88
C ASN A 127 25.15 -14.48 -20.26
N PRO A 128 25.55 -15.73 -20.55
CA PRO A 128 26.95 -16.06 -20.88
C PRO A 128 27.46 -15.37 -22.16
N ALA A 129 26.57 -14.82 -22.99
CA ALA A 129 26.95 -14.02 -24.16
C ALA A 129 27.32 -12.55 -23.83
N ASP A 130 27.07 -12.08 -22.61
CA ASP A 130 27.36 -10.71 -22.17
C ASP A 130 28.68 -10.65 -21.36
N PRO A 131 29.69 -9.87 -21.80
CA PRO A 131 30.92 -9.64 -21.04
C PRO A 131 30.70 -9.06 -19.64
N ASN A 132 29.58 -8.38 -19.40
CA ASN A 132 29.22 -7.75 -18.12
C ASN A 132 28.23 -8.58 -17.30
N SER A 133 27.96 -9.82 -17.69
CA SER A 133 26.97 -10.71 -17.07
C SER A 133 27.14 -10.88 -15.56
N ALA A 134 28.37 -11.00 -15.05
CA ALA A 134 28.62 -11.11 -13.61
C ALA A 134 28.21 -9.85 -12.83
N PHE A 135 28.44 -8.66 -13.40
CA PHE A 135 28.02 -7.40 -12.76
C PHE A 135 26.50 -7.24 -12.78
N ARG A 136 25.85 -7.62 -13.89
CA ARG A 136 24.39 -7.57 -14.03
C ARG A 136 23.71 -8.55 -13.06
N ASP A 137 24.28 -9.74 -12.88
CA ASP A 137 23.81 -10.74 -11.93
C ASP A 137 23.89 -10.28 -10.46
N ILE A 138 24.96 -9.57 -10.11
CA ILE A 138 25.08 -8.92 -8.78
C ILE A 138 23.98 -7.87 -8.61
N LEU A 139 23.76 -7.02 -9.61
CA LEU A 139 22.70 -6.00 -9.54
C LEU A 139 21.31 -6.62 -9.45
N HIS A 140 21.04 -7.68 -10.22
CA HIS A 140 19.80 -8.46 -10.15
C HIS A 140 19.57 -9.01 -8.74
N SER A 141 20.57 -9.70 -8.18
CA SER A 141 20.50 -10.27 -6.83
C SER A 141 20.27 -9.20 -5.76
N LEU A 142 20.88 -8.03 -5.89
CA LEU A 142 20.69 -6.90 -4.98
C LEU A 142 19.29 -6.32 -5.07
N GLY A 143 18.72 -6.18 -6.28
CA GLY A 143 17.35 -5.69 -6.48
C GLY A 143 16.33 -6.60 -5.82
N PHE A 144 16.44 -7.92 -6.06
CA PHE A 144 15.63 -8.93 -5.39
C PHE A 144 15.75 -8.84 -3.86
N LEU A 145 16.97 -8.82 -3.32
CA LEU A 145 17.20 -8.76 -1.89
C LEU A 145 16.58 -7.51 -1.27
N ILE A 146 16.86 -6.33 -1.83
CA ILE A 146 16.33 -5.06 -1.34
C ILE A 146 14.80 -5.04 -1.43
N GLY A 147 14.26 -5.51 -2.56
CA GLY A 147 12.83 -5.53 -2.82
C GLY A 147 12.06 -6.37 -1.81
N PHE A 148 12.44 -7.65 -1.68
CA PHE A 148 11.77 -8.59 -0.78
C PHE A 148 11.97 -8.24 0.69
N VAL A 149 13.18 -7.90 1.11
CA VAL A 149 13.45 -7.56 2.52
C VAL A 149 12.69 -6.30 2.91
N SER A 150 12.67 -5.29 2.04
CA SER A 150 11.91 -4.06 2.32
C SER A 150 10.42 -4.33 2.44
N LEU A 151 9.85 -5.15 1.56
CA LEU A 151 8.44 -5.54 1.60
C LEU A 151 8.11 -6.31 2.88
N ILE A 152 8.92 -7.32 3.23
CA ILE A 152 8.74 -8.11 4.45
C ILE A 152 8.75 -7.18 5.68
N ILE A 153 9.76 -6.31 5.79
CA ILE A 153 9.82 -5.35 6.91
C ILE A 153 8.58 -4.45 6.92
N ALA A 154 8.16 -3.92 5.77
CA ALA A 154 6.98 -3.06 5.65
C ALA A 154 5.70 -3.75 6.13
N LEU A 155 5.51 -5.04 5.80
CA LEU A 155 4.35 -5.84 6.21
C LEU A 155 4.34 -6.10 7.73
N PHE A 156 5.50 -6.34 8.33
CA PHE A 156 5.62 -6.59 9.78
C PHE A 156 5.63 -5.32 10.62
N MET A 157 5.80 -4.14 10.01
CA MET A 157 5.69 -2.87 10.72
C MET A 157 4.27 -2.68 11.26
N ARG A 158 4.09 -2.93 12.55
CA ARG A 158 2.80 -2.70 13.22
C ARG A 158 2.40 -1.23 13.11
N ILE A 159 1.36 -1.01 12.32
CA ILE A 159 0.61 0.23 12.27
C ILE A 159 -0.18 0.31 13.58
N ALA A 160 0.43 0.89 14.61
CA ALA A 160 -0.29 1.28 15.80
C ALA A 160 -1.29 2.34 15.37
N ARG A 161 -2.59 2.03 15.45
CA ARG A 161 -3.65 3.03 15.28
C ARG A 161 -3.33 4.15 16.26
N GLY A 162 -3.07 5.36 15.76
CA GLY A 162 -2.94 6.51 16.63
C GLY A 162 -4.23 6.61 17.44
N ALA A 163 -4.15 6.39 18.75
CA ALA A 163 -5.22 6.81 19.64
C ALA A 163 -5.42 8.30 19.36
N ALA A 164 -6.55 8.64 18.78
CA ALA A 164 -6.90 10.02 18.51
C ALA A 164 -6.68 10.80 19.81
N MET A 165 -5.74 11.75 19.79
CA MET A 165 -5.55 12.70 20.86
C MET A 165 -6.79 13.59 20.92
N GLY A 166 -7.84 13.10 21.59
CA GLY A 166 -8.92 13.90 22.14
C GLY A 166 -8.36 14.67 23.32
N GLY A 167 -7.86 15.88 23.06
CA GLY A 167 -7.52 16.85 24.08
C GLY A 167 -8.78 17.33 24.79
N THR A 168 -9.23 16.59 25.80
CA THR A 168 -9.97 17.13 26.93
C THR A 168 -9.52 16.38 28.18
N ARG A 169 -8.77 17.08 29.04
CA ARG A 169 -8.64 16.71 30.45
C ARG A 169 -10.05 16.61 31.02
N TYR A 170 -10.58 15.41 31.18
CA TYR A 170 -11.66 15.16 32.13
C TYR A 170 -11.01 14.73 33.44
N SER A 171 -11.02 15.65 34.41
CA SER A 171 -10.69 15.40 35.80
C SER A 171 -11.60 14.29 36.35
N PRO A 172 -11.11 13.30 37.11
CA PRO A 172 -11.97 12.34 37.78
C PRO A 172 -12.50 12.98 39.06
N VAL A 173 -13.51 13.86 38.94
CA VAL A 173 -14.25 14.37 40.09
C VAL A 173 -15.75 14.20 39.82
N SER A 174 -16.34 13.39 40.70
CA SER A 174 -17.77 13.23 41.00
C SER A 174 -18.69 12.70 39.89
N SER A 175 -18.72 11.39 39.72
CA SER A 175 -19.93 10.67 39.32
C SER A 175 -20.67 10.17 40.57
N ARG A 176 -21.34 11.09 41.27
CA ARG A 176 -22.46 10.82 42.20
C ARG A 176 -23.47 11.96 42.04
N CYS A 177 -24.75 11.59 42.07
CA CYS A 177 -25.93 12.46 41.93
C CYS A 177 -26.33 12.82 40.49
N CYS A 178 -27.03 11.89 39.85
CA CYS A 178 -28.38 12.19 39.33
C CYS A 178 -29.14 10.87 39.22
N SER A 179 -29.58 10.38 40.37
CA SER A 179 -30.77 9.53 40.49
C SER A 179 -31.96 10.38 40.03
N SER A 180 -32.41 10.19 38.78
CA SER A 180 -33.74 10.63 38.37
C SER A 180 -34.68 9.45 38.54
N SER A 181 -35.36 9.46 39.69
CA SER A 181 -36.69 8.90 39.84
C SER A 181 -37.54 9.28 38.63
N TYR A 182 -38.24 8.33 38.00
CA TYR A 182 -39.66 8.44 37.61
C TYR A 182 -40.16 7.06 37.11
N LEU A 183 -41.06 6.49 37.93
CA LEU A 183 -42.22 5.64 37.62
C LEU A 183 -42.08 4.30 36.84
N THR A 184 -42.25 3.21 37.59
CA THR A 184 -43.23 2.13 37.30
C THR A 184 -44.65 2.65 37.58
N PRO A 185 -45.72 2.22 36.87
CA PRO A 185 -46.35 0.92 37.15
C PRO A 185 -47.10 0.26 35.97
N PHE A 186 -46.83 -1.00 35.61
CA PHE A 186 -47.84 -1.85 34.95
C PHE A 186 -47.44 -3.33 34.84
N LEU A 187 -47.49 -4.11 35.92
CA LEU A 187 -47.58 -5.58 35.84
C LEU A 187 -48.28 -6.12 37.10
N SER A 188 -49.60 -6.07 37.10
CA SER A 188 -50.45 -6.92 37.96
C SER A 188 -51.70 -7.29 37.17
N MET A 189 -51.54 -8.22 36.22
CA MET A 189 -52.62 -9.04 35.69
C MET A 189 -51.98 -10.26 35.00
N GLU A 190 -52.59 -11.44 35.22
CA GLU A 190 -52.23 -12.76 34.68
C GLU A 190 -51.18 -13.58 35.47
N ARG A 191 -51.65 -14.30 36.49
CA ARG A 191 -51.90 -15.75 36.32
C ARG A 191 -52.82 -16.31 37.40
N SER A 192 -53.78 -17.06 36.87
CA SER A 192 -54.62 -18.12 37.47
C SER A 192 -53.95 -18.94 38.56
#